data_AF-A0A6C0KNS7-F1
#
_entry.id   AF-A0A6C0KNS7-F1
#
_cell.length_a   1.000
_cell.length_b   1.000
_cell.length_c   1.000
_cell.angle_alpha   90.00
_cell.angle_beta   90.00
_cell.angle_gamma   90.00
#
_symmetry.space_group_name_H-M   'P 1'
#
loop_
_entity.id
_entity.type
_entity.pdbx_description
1 polymer ?
#
loop_
_entity_poly.entity_id
_entity_poly.type
_entity_poly.pdbx_seq_one_letter_code
_entity_poly.pdbx_strand_id
1 'polypeptide(L)'
;MGTFPAPGPKESARQIRNYILNNHQKLFKIKIKSLKINEHIDILEDIAFEFCSTYPADYDMGYWHWRGLHTCAEIVIQQYISYINRKKIIAIVKTCAFLFRIYRKTCEEMYKPTGSFETEKALIWNSYLRNLE
;
A
#
# COMPACT_ATOMS: atom_id res chain seq x y z
N MET A 1 -18.27 36.31 -21.83
CA MET A 1 -17.36 35.60 -20.91
C MET A 1 -17.04 34.25 -21.54
N GLY A 2 -15.78 34.00 -21.89
CA GLY A 2 -15.38 32.75 -22.54
C GLY A 2 -15.44 31.61 -21.53
N THR A 3 -16.54 30.86 -21.52
CA THR A 3 -16.70 29.66 -20.71
C THR A 3 -15.96 28.52 -21.40
N PHE A 4 -14.63 28.56 -21.39
CA PHE A 4 -13.85 27.39 -21.73
C PHE A 4 -14.03 26.38 -20.60
N PRO A 5 -14.56 25.18 -20.89
CA PRO A 5 -14.65 24.13 -19.88
C PRO A 5 -13.26 23.78 -19.39
N ALA A 6 -13.18 23.27 -18.15
CA ALA A 6 -11.95 22.74 -17.60
C ALA A 6 -11.25 21.75 -18.57
N PRO A 7 -9.92 21.54 -18.43
CA PRO A 7 -9.20 20.64 -19.31
C PRO A 7 -9.79 19.23 -19.23
N GLY A 8 -9.75 18.49 -20.35
CA GLY A 8 -10.22 17.11 -20.36
C GLY A 8 -9.49 16.24 -19.31
N PRO A 9 -10.05 15.08 -18.92
CA PRO A 9 -9.55 14.30 -17.77
C PRO A 9 -8.05 13.98 -17.82
N LYS A 10 -7.52 13.70 -19.02
CA LYS A 10 -6.10 13.42 -19.23
C LYS A 10 -5.21 14.65 -18.98
N GLU A 11 -5.63 15.81 -19.47
CA GLU A 11 -4.86 17.05 -19.28
C GLU A 11 -4.97 17.53 -17.83
N SER A 12 -6.16 17.42 -17.23
CA SER A 12 -6.39 17.70 -15.82
C SER A 12 -5.54 16.81 -14.91
N ALA A 13 -5.45 15.50 -15.19
CA ALA A 13 -4.60 14.58 -14.46
C ALA A 13 -3.11 15.00 -14.52
N ARG A 14 -2.62 15.36 -15.70
CA ARG A 14 -1.25 15.85 -15.89
C ARG A 14 -0.98 17.14 -15.13
N GLN A 15 -1.94 18.08 -15.13
CA GLN A 15 -1.81 19.34 -14.40
C GLN A 15 -1.83 19.13 -12.88
N ILE A 16 -2.72 18.29 -12.38
CA ILE A 16 -2.77 17.90 -10.95
C ILE A 16 -1.45 17.24 -10.54
N ARG A 17 -0.93 16.30 -11.33
CA ARG A 17 0.34 15.62 -11.10
C ARG A 17 1.48 16.62 -10.98
N ASN A 18 1.63 17.52 -11.95
CA ASN A 18 2.67 18.54 -11.93
C ASN A 18 2.50 19.51 -10.74
N TYR A 19 1.25 19.87 -10.41
CA TYR A 19 0.95 20.71 -9.26
C TYR A 19 1.39 20.04 -7.96
N ILE A 20 1.08 18.75 -7.78
CA ILE A 20 1.51 17.95 -6.64
C ILE A 20 3.03 17.87 -6.58
N LEU A 21 3.71 17.55 -7.68
CA LEU A 21 5.17 17.47 -7.71
C LEU A 21 5.83 18.80 -7.32
N ASN A 22 5.26 19.93 -7.73
CA ASN A 22 5.83 21.25 -7.42
C ASN A 22 5.45 21.77 -6.02
N ASN A 23 4.34 21.31 -5.44
CA ASN A 23 3.80 21.82 -4.17
C ASN A 23 3.72 20.78 -3.05
N HIS A 24 4.24 19.57 -3.26
CA HIS A 24 4.11 18.45 -2.32
C HIS A 24 4.50 18.87 -0.90
N GLN A 25 5.61 19.57 -0.69
CA GLN A 25 6.04 20.00 0.66
C GLN A 25 4.97 20.80 1.43
N LYS A 26 4.16 21.62 0.73
CA LYS A 26 3.07 22.40 1.32
C LYS A 26 1.81 21.56 1.54
N LEU A 27 1.53 20.63 0.62
CA LEU A 27 0.39 19.72 0.68
C LEU A 27 0.58 18.65 1.78
N PHE A 28 1.82 18.24 2.05
CA PHE A 28 2.20 17.29 3.10
C PHE A 28 2.54 17.96 4.43
N LYS A 29 1.91 19.10 4.78
CA LYS A 29 2.20 19.88 6.00
C LYS A 29 2.32 19.03 7.28
N ILE A 30 1.75 17.83 7.30
CA ILE A 30 1.90 16.87 8.39
C ILE A 30 2.08 15.45 7.82
N LYS A 31 3.09 14.73 8.34
CA LYS A 31 3.22 13.26 8.47
C LYS A 31 4.06 12.37 7.54
N ILE A 32 4.62 12.77 6.40
CA ILE A 32 5.36 11.78 5.59
C ILE A 32 6.61 12.34 4.88
N LYS A 33 7.70 12.54 5.65
CA LYS A 33 9.04 12.86 5.13
C LYS A 33 9.63 11.79 4.19
N SER A 34 9.03 10.59 4.12
CA SER A 34 9.59 9.41 3.45
C SER A 34 8.86 9.00 2.16
N LEU A 35 7.87 9.76 1.70
CA LEU A 35 7.17 9.43 0.46
C LEU A 35 8.00 9.85 -0.75
N LYS A 36 8.61 8.87 -1.41
CA LYS A 36 9.30 9.04 -2.68
C LYS A 36 8.30 9.17 -3.83
N ILE A 37 7.57 10.28 -3.86
CA ILE A 37 6.51 10.54 -4.85
C ILE A 37 7.05 10.46 -6.29
N ASN A 38 8.30 10.88 -6.47
CA ASN A 38 8.99 10.82 -7.77
C ASN A 38 9.13 9.39 -8.32
N GLU A 39 9.08 8.35 -7.47
CA GLU A 39 9.14 6.95 -7.92
C GLU A 39 7.75 6.41 -8.33
N HIS A 40 6.66 7.12 -8.02
CA HIS A 40 5.28 6.67 -8.26
C HIS A 40 4.47 7.68 -9.09
N ILE A 41 5.14 8.41 -9.99
CA ILE A 41 4.52 9.46 -10.81
C ILE A 41 3.36 8.90 -11.64
N ASP A 42 3.55 7.73 -12.25
CA ASP A 42 2.53 7.08 -13.10
C ASP A 42 1.28 6.72 -12.29
N ILE A 43 1.47 6.16 -11.09
CA ILE A 43 0.36 5.81 -10.18
C ILE A 43 -0.42 7.06 -9.78
N LEU A 44 0.28 8.17 -9.55
CA LEU A 44 -0.35 9.43 -9.16
C LEU A 44 -1.16 10.03 -10.31
N GLU A 45 -0.68 9.90 -11.55
CA GLU A 45 -1.41 10.30 -12.76
C GLU A 45 -2.62 9.42 -13.02
N ASP A 46 -2.51 8.10 -12.82
CA ASP A 46 -3.62 7.15 -12.96
C ASP A 46 -4.75 7.46 -11.96
N ILE A 47 -4.41 7.69 -10.69
CA ILE A 47 -5.39 8.08 -9.65
C ILE A 47 -6.05 9.42 -10.01
N ALA A 48 -5.26 10.39 -10.48
CA ALA A 48 -5.80 11.68 -10.90
C ALA A 48 -6.72 11.55 -12.13
N PHE A 49 -6.36 10.70 -13.08
CA PHE A 49 -7.16 10.42 -14.26
C PHE A 49 -8.48 9.73 -13.91
N GLU A 50 -8.44 8.72 -13.05
CA GLU A 50 -9.64 8.02 -12.56
C GLU A 50 -10.56 8.99 -11.83
N PHE A 51 -10.00 9.84 -10.95
CA PHE A 51 -10.77 10.87 -10.25
C PHE A 51 -11.43 11.85 -11.21
N CYS A 52 -10.68 12.43 -12.16
CA CYS A 52 -11.21 13.39 -13.13
C CYS A 52 -12.19 12.76 -14.14
N SER A 53 -12.08 11.46 -14.40
CA SER A 53 -13.01 10.74 -15.29
C SER A 53 -14.31 10.39 -14.58
N THR A 54 -14.25 10.11 -13.27
CA THR A 54 -15.42 9.78 -12.45
C THR A 54 -16.18 11.03 -12.02
N TYR A 55 -15.44 12.11 -11.72
CA TYR A 55 -15.97 13.40 -11.29
C TYR A 55 -15.47 14.47 -12.25
N PRO A 56 -16.05 14.56 -13.47
CA PRO A 56 -15.74 15.66 -14.38
C PRO A 56 -16.09 16.96 -13.68
N ALA A 57 -15.11 17.84 -13.58
CA ALA A 57 -15.25 19.04 -12.79
C ALA A 57 -15.98 20.11 -13.61
N ASP A 58 -17.10 20.62 -13.08
CA ASP A 58 -17.85 21.75 -13.65
C ASP A 58 -17.14 23.10 -13.39
N TYR A 59 -15.82 23.12 -13.42
CA TYR A 59 -15.05 24.35 -13.27
C TYR A 59 -14.95 25.07 -14.60
N ASP A 60 -15.13 26.38 -14.58
CA ASP A 60 -14.57 27.22 -15.64
C ASP A 60 -13.04 27.21 -15.52
N MET A 61 -12.34 27.48 -16.63
CA MET A 61 -10.87 27.48 -16.65
C MET A 61 -10.25 28.46 -15.64
N GLY A 62 -10.93 29.56 -15.31
CA GLY A 62 -10.46 30.54 -14.33
C GLY A 62 -10.44 29.96 -12.91
N TYR A 63 -11.55 29.35 -12.49
CA TYR A 63 -11.71 28.70 -11.20
C TYR A 63 -10.84 27.46 -11.09
N TRP A 64 -10.66 26.72 -12.18
CA TRP A 64 -9.74 25.58 -12.25
C TRP A 64 -8.32 25.96 -11.78
N HIS A 65 -7.76 27.03 -12.35
CA HIS A 65 -6.42 27.49 -12.00
C HIS A 65 -6.36 28.23 -10.66
N TRP A 66 -7.46 28.83 -10.23
CA TRP A 66 -7.49 29.58 -8.96
C TRP A 66 -7.60 28.66 -7.74
N ARG A 67 -8.48 27.65 -7.78
CA ARG A 67 -8.78 26.78 -6.63
C ARG A 67 -8.97 25.31 -6.98
N GLY A 68 -9.53 25.01 -8.14
CA GLY A 68 -9.83 23.64 -8.57
C GLY A 68 -8.61 22.71 -8.49
N LEU A 69 -7.47 23.16 -9.03
CA LEU A 69 -6.21 22.40 -9.00
C LEU A 69 -5.75 22.04 -7.59
N HIS A 70 -5.85 22.96 -6.63
CA HIS A 70 -5.44 22.70 -5.24
C HIS A 70 -6.36 21.67 -4.59
N THR A 71 -7.69 21.85 -4.72
CA THR A 71 -8.67 20.94 -4.13
C THR A 71 -8.57 19.55 -4.73
N CYS A 72 -8.46 19.43 -6.05
CA CYS A 72 -8.26 18.12 -6.70
C CYS A 72 -6.92 17.48 -6.28
N ALA A 73 -5.85 18.27 -6.17
CA ALA A 73 -4.56 17.77 -5.71
C ALA A 73 -4.60 17.20 -4.27
N GLU A 74 -5.32 17.85 -3.35
CA GLU A 74 -5.50 17.34 -1.99
C GLU A 74 -6.21 15.99 -1.97
N ILE A 75 -7.28 15.84 -2.75
CA ILE A 75 -8.06 14.60 -2.84
C ILE A 75 -7.20 13.47 -3.42
N VAL A 76 -6.53 13.73 -4.55
CA VAL A 76 -5.66 12.75 -5.21
C VAL A 76 -4.53 12.30 -4.27
N ILE A 77 -3.94 13.23 -3.51
CA ILE A 77 -2.92 12.88 -2.51
C ILE A 77 -3.48 11.95 -1.42
N GLN A 78 -4.68 12.23 -0.90
CA GLN A 78 -5.30 11.40 0.13
C GLN A 78 -5.55 9.96 -0.38
N GLN A 79 -6.02 9.84 -1.62
CA GLN A 79 -6.21 8.54 -2.27
C GLN A 79 -4.88 7.81 -2.46
N TYR A 80 -3.84 8.51 -2.92
CA TYR A 80 -2.50 7.97 -3.09
C TYR A 80 -1.88 7.45 -1.77
N ILE A 81 -2.01 8.21 -0.67
CA ILE A 81 -1.55 7.78 0.66
C ILE A 81 -2.28 6.48 1.07
N SER A 82 -3.59 6.43 0.87
CA SER A 82 -4.40 5.26 1.21
C SER A 82 -3.99 4.03 0.41
N TYR A 83 -3.71 4.20 -0.88
CA TYR A 83 -3.20 3.14 -1.76
C TYR A 83 -1.87 2.57 -1.26
N ILE A 84 -0.91 3.43 -0.88
CA ILE A 84 0.39 2.99 -0.35
C ILE A 84 0.25 2.26 0.96
N ASN A 85 -0.58 2.78 1.87
CA ASN A 85 -0.81 2.13 3.16
C ASN A 85 -1.44 0.74 2.96
N ARG A 86 -2.40 0.61 2.03
CA ARG A 86 -2.99 -0.68 1.68
C ARG A 86 -1.95 -1.67 1.14
N LYS A 87 -1.04 -1.24 0.26
CA LYS A 87 0.07 -2.08 -0.23
C LYS A 87 0.97 -2.56 0.91
N LYS A 88 1.32 -1.69 1.86
CA LYS A 88 2.12 -2.05 3.04
C LYS A 88 1.41 -3.08 3.91
N ILE A 89 0.12 -2.88 4.19
CA ILE A 89 -0.70 -3.82 4.98
C ILE A 89 -0.72 -5.20 4.29
N ILE A 90 -0.99 -5.24 2.98
CA ILE A 90 -1.01 -6.49 2.21
C ILE A 90 0.35 -7.19 2.27
N ALA A 91 1.46 -6.44 2.17
CA ALA A 91 2.80 -7.02 2.29
C ALA A 91 3.03 -7.65 3.67
N ILE A 92 2.66 -6.96 4.75
CA ILE A 92 2.76 -7.50 6.12
C ILE A 92 1.94 -8.78 6.26
N VAL A 93 0.67 -8.76 5.81
CA VAL A 93 -0.21 -9.93 5.86
C VAL A 93 0.39 -11.12 5.09
N LYS A 94 0.93 -10.89 3.89
CA LYS A 94 1.60 -11.93 3.10
C LYS A 94 2.81 -12.50 3.83
N THR A 95 3.63 -11.66 4.44
CA THR A 95 4.80 -12.10 5.24
C THR A 95 4.36 -12.93 6.45
N CYS A 96 3.36 -12.49 7.20
CA CYS A 96 2.83 -13.26 8.33
C CYS A 96 2.27 -14.61 7.89
N ALA A 97 1.51 -14.65 6.78
CA ALA A 97 0.97 -15.89 6.23
C ALA A 97 2.08 -16.86 5.81
N PHE A 98 3.16 -16.34 5.21
CA PHE A 98 4.33 -17.12 4.84
C PHE A 98 5.05 -17.71 6.06
N LEU A 99 5.31 -16.89 7.09
CA LEU A 99 5.92 -17.35 8.34
C LEU A 99 5.06 -18.41 9.04
N PHE A 100 3.75 -18.21 9.11
CA PHE A 100 2.83 -19.19 9.66
C PHE A 100 2.87 -20.52 8.91
N ARG A 101 2.93 -20.48 7.57
CA ARG A 101 3.04 -21.68 6.75
C ARG A 101 4.34 -22.45 7.02
N ILE A 102 5.46 -21.74 7.19
CA ILE A 102 6.74 -22.36 7.57
C ILE A 102 6.62 -23.00 8.95
N TYR A 103 6.17 -22.23 9.95
CA TYR A 103 5.98 -22.72 11.31
C TYR A 103 5.12 -23.98 11.35
N ARG A 104 3.96 -23.95 10.69
CA ARG A 104 3.05 -25.09 10.61
C ARG A 104 3.74 -26.32 10.01
N LYS A 105 4.47 -26.15 8.90
CA LYS A 105 5.22 -27.25 8.26
C LYS A 105 6.29 -27.81 9.21
N THR A 106 7.01 -26.95 9.93
CA THR A 106 8.01 -27.38 10.91
C THR A 106 7.38 -28.18 12.04
N CYS A 107 6.22 -27.75 12.57
CA CYS A 107 5.49 -28.52 13.58
C CYS A 107 5.00 -29.87 13.05
N GLU A 108 4.43 -29.89 11.84
CA GLU A 108 3.99 -31.14 11.19
C GLU A 108 5.16 -32.12 11.01
N GLU A 109 6.35 -31.63 10.64
CA GLU A 109 7.56 -32.46 10.51
C GLU A 109 8.14 -32.92 11.85
N MET A 110 8.04 -32.10 12.90
CA MET A 110 8.57 -32.39 14.23
C MET A 110 7.72 -33.44 14.97
N TYR A 111 6.40 -33.33 14.84
CA TYR A 111 5.42 -34.17 15.56
C TYR A 111 4.82 -35.30 14.71
N LYS A 112 5.30 -35.53 13.48
CA LYS A 112 4.90 -36.72 12.72
C LYS A 112 5.31 -38.00 13.47
N PRO A 113 4.63 -39.14 13.23
CA PRO A 113 5.10 -40.44 13.70
C PRO A 113 6.53 -40.68 13.21
N THR A 114 7.44 -41.13 14.08
CA THR A 114 8.91 -41.21 13.86
C THR A 114 9.62 -39.86 13.67
N GLY A 115 8.96 -38.76 14.02
CA GLY A 115 9.53 -37.41 14.01
C GLY A 115 10.64 -37.23 15.05
N SER A 116 11.33 -36.09 14.97
CA SER A 116 12.41 -35.75 15.90
C SER A 116 11.93 -35.72 17.36
N PHE A 117 10.72 -35.25 17.62
CA PHE A 117 10.15 -35.24 18.96
C PHE A 117 9.92 -36.65 19.52
N GLU A 118 9.26 -37.54 18.77
CA GLU A 118 9.05 -38.92 19.22
C GLU A 118 10.36 -39.66 19.41
N THR A 119 11.32 -39.45 18.51
CA THR A 119 12.65 -40.08 18.59
C THR A 119 13.40 -39.64 19.86
N GLU A 120 13.39 -38.35 20.18
CA GLU A 120 14.03 -37.80 21.37
C GLU A 120 13.35 -38.30 22.66
N LYS A 121 12.00 -38.31 22.69
CA LYS A 121 11.26 -38.82 23.85
C LYS A 121 11.43 -40.31 24.04
N ALA A 122 11.49 -41.10 22.96
CA ALA A 122 11.78 -42.52 23.03
C ALA A 122 13.16 -42.80 23.62
N LEU A 123 14.20 -42.04 23.25
CA LEU A 123 15.54 -42.18 23.85
C LEU A 123 15.52 -41.93 25.36
N ILE A 124 14.80 -40.90 25.82
CA ILE A 124 14.66 -40.57 27.23
C ILE A 124 13.92 -41.69 27.96
N TRP A 125 12.72 -42.08 27.50
CA TRP A 125 11.88 -43.07 28.17
C TRP A 125 12.49 -44.47 28.18
N ASN A 126 13.16 -44.89 27.10
CA ASN A 126 13.83 -46.19 27.04
C ASN A 126 14.94 -46.32 28.09
N SER A 127 15.64 -45.23 28.43
CA SER A 127 16.64 -45.27 29.50
C SER A 127 16.02 -45.43 30.89
N TYR A 128 14.87 -44.82 31.16
CA TYR A 128 14.13 -45.02 32.41
C TYR A 128 13.55 -46.44 32.53
N LEU A 129 13.00 -46.98 31.44
CA LEU A 129 12.41 -48.33 31.44
C LEU A 129 13.47 -49.42 31.68
N ARG A 130 14.66 -49.29 31.10
CA ARG A 130 15.78 -50.23 31.33
C ARG A 130 16.34 -50.20 32.75
N ASN A 131 16.12 -49.11 33.49
CA ASN A 131 16.56 -48.99 34.88
C ASN A 131 15.52 -49.55 35.87
N LEU A 132 14.34 -49.97 35.38
CA LEU A 132 13.25 -50.57 36.18
C LEU A 132 13.20 -52.10 36.05
N GLU A 133 13.95 -52.68 35.10
CA GLU A 133 14.18 -54.13 34.93
C GLU A 133 15.46 -54.58 35.65
#